data_AF-A0A3B0CQ55-F1
#
_entry.id   AF-A0A3B0CQ55-F1
#
_cell.length_a   1.000
_cell.length_b   1.000
_cell.length_c   1.000
_cell.angle_alpha   90.00
_cell.angle_beta   90.00
_cell.angle_gamma   90.00
#
_symmetry.space_group_name_H-M   'P 1'
#
loop_
_entity.id
_entity.type
_entity.pdbx_description
1 polymer ?
#
loop_
_entity_poly.entity_id
_entity_poly.type
_entity_poly.pdbx_seq_one_letter_code
_entity_poly.pdbx_strand_id
1 'polypeptide(L)'
;MIGTVRWNLIVGLGGFLLTFFMSMSENFIWRALLHGMYSFLILFAVVYALRWVLGTLAGLKNVAAPNESADASAGQAVNETTPDDQEMLNQMLKDQLSAGSDDSFIPLQPKKLVSVSDTAPEKLAGALRQMKEE
;
A
#
# COMPACT_ATOMS: atom_id res chain seq x y z
N MET A 1 -10.01 1.54 9.97
CA MET A 1 -10.21 0.31 10.78
C MET A 1 -10.19 -0.87 9.85
N ILE A 2 -9.14 -1.70 9.90
CA ILE A 2 -8.99 -2.79 8.93
C ILE A 2 -10.09 -3.83 9.19
N GLY A 3 -11.00 -4.02 8.24
CA GLY A 3 -12.01 -5.08 8.20
C GLY A 3 -13.37 -4.78 8.82
N THR A 4 -14.41 -5.14 8.06
CA THR A 4 -15.82 -5.06 8.44
C THR A 4 -16.12 -6.01 9.61
N VAL A 5 -16.86 -5.56 10.63
CA VAL A 5 -17.31 -6.35 11.80
C VAL A 5 -18.03 -7.66 11.39
N ARG A 6 -18.48 -7.73 10.14
CA ARG A 6 -19.09 -8.89 9.47
C ARG A 6 -18.32 -10.20 9.70
N TRP A 7 -16.98 -10.20 9.64
CA TRP A 7 -16.21 -11.44 9.84
C TRP A 7 -16.25 -11.95 11.29
N ASN A 8 -16.17 -11.05 12.28
CA ASN A 8 -16.35 -11.43 13.69
C ASN A 8 -17.76 -11.97 13.94
N LEU A 9 -18.77 -11.34 13.32
CA LEU A 9 -20.17 -11.76 13.45
C LEU A 9 -20.41 -13.14 12.84
N ILE A 10 -19.85 -13.44 11.66
CA ILE A 10 -20.00 -14.74 10.99
C ILE A 10 -19.36 -15.86 11.83
N VAL A 11 -18.15 -15.63 12.36
CA VAL A 11 -17.46 -16.64 13.18
C VAL A 11 -18.18 -16.86 14.50
N GLY A 12 -18.62 -15.78 15.17
CA GLY A 12 -19.44 -15.88 16.38
C GLY A 12 -20.74 -16.64 16.13
N LEU A 13 -21.46 -16.30 15.05
CA LEU A 13 -22.71 -16.95 14.68
C LEU A 13 -22.52 -18.43 14.32
N GLY A 14 -21.41 -18.77 13.65
CA GLY A 14 -21.05 -20.16 13.38
C GLY A 14 -20.84 -20.95 14.67
N GLY A 15 -20.11 -20.38 15.64
CA GLY A 15 -19.91 -20.97 16.97
C GLY A 15 -21.19 -21.14 17.78
N PHE A 16 -22.07 -20.13 17.73
CA PHE A 16 -23.42 -20.18 18.30
C PHE A 16 -24.20 -21.37 17.75
N LEU A 17 -24.31 -21.47 16.42
CA LEU A 17 -25.10 -22.51 15.76
C LEU A 17 -24.54 -23.90 16.10
N LEU A 18 -23.23 -24.10 15.99
CA LEU A 18 -22.57 -25.37 16.31
C LEU A 18 -22.89 -25.81 17.76
N THR A 19 -22.71 -24.90 18.72
CA THR A 19 -22.93 -25.18 20.14
C THR A 19 -24.41 -25.41 20.44
N PHE A 20 -25.29 -24.64 19.80
CA PHE A 20 -26.73 -24.77 19.95
C PHE A 20 -27.24 -26.11 19.44
N PHE A 21 -26.81 -26.55 18.25
CA PHE A 21 -27.19 -27.85 17.70
C PHE A 21 -26.66 -29.01 18.54
N MET A 22 -25.41 -28.95 19.03
CA MET A 22 -24.89 -29.95 19.96
C MET A 22 -25.65 -29.95 21.29
N SER A 23 -25.93 -28.78 21.86
CA SER A 23 -26.59 -28.65 23.16
C SER A 23 -28.08 -28.99 23.12
N MET A 24 -28.73 -28.95 21.95
CA MET A 24 -30.15 -29.27 21.77
C MET A 24 -30.45 -30.76 22.05
N SER A 25 -29.47 -31.65 21.90
CA SER A 25 -29.64 -33.08 22.15
C SER A 25 -29.78 -33.44 23.63
N GLU A 26 -29.19 -32.66 24.53
CA GLU A 26 -29.07 -33.03 25.95
C GLU A 26 -29.86 -32.10 26.89
N ASN A 27 -30.18 -30.89 26.45
CA ASN A 27 -30.73 -29.85 27.32
C ASN A 27 -32.07 -29.32 26.80
N PHE A 28 -32.94 -28.90 27.74
CA PHE A 28 -34.14 -28.14 27.39
C PHE A 28 -33.75 -26.90 26.57
N ILE A 29 -34.57 -26.55 25.56
CA ILE A 29 -34.27 -25.52 24.55
C ILE A 29 -33.79 -24.20 25.17
N TRP A 30 -34.35 -23.82 26.32
CA TRP A 30 -33.92 -22.64 27.08
C TRP A 30 -32.45 -22.68 27.51
N ARG A 31 -31.98 -23.82 28.04
CA ARG A 31 -30.57 -24.02 28.44
C ARG A 31 -29.66 -24.09 27.22
N ALA A 32 -30.10 -24.74 26.14
CA ALA A 32 -29.33 -24.78 24.90
C ALA A 32 -29.13 -23.39 24.28
N LEU A 33 -30.15 -22.53 24.35
CA LEU A 33 -30.06 -21.14 23.89
C LEU A 33 -29.04 -20.32 24.71
N LEU A 34 -29.05 -20.47 26.03
CA LEU A 34 -28.07 -19.84 26.93
C LEU A 34 -26.65 -20.29 26.62
N HIS A 35 -26.41 -21.61 26.46
CA HIS A 35 -25.09 -22.13 26.10
C HIS A 35 -24.62 -21.65 24.73
N GLY A 36 -25.52 -21.58 23.74
CA GLY A 36 -25.21 -20.96 22.44
C GLY A 36 -24.79 -19.51 22.60
N MET A 37 -25.52 -18.71 23.38
CA MET A 37 -25.22 -17.30 23.63
C MET A 37 -23.86 -17.10 24.31
N TYR A 38 -23.52 -17.95 25.29
CA TYR A 38 -22.19 -17.93 25.91
C TYR A 38 -21.10 -18.24 24.90
N SER A 39 -21.28 -19.27 24.05
CA SER A 39 -20.33 -19.61 22.99
C SER A 39 -20.15 -18.46 21.98
N PHE A 40 -21.24 -17.82 21.56
CA PHE A 40 -21.20 -16.63 20.70
C PHE A 40 -20.34 -15.53 21.31
N LEU A 41 -20.62 -15.15 22.56
CA LEU A 41 -19.92 -14.06 23.25
C LEU A 41 -18.43 -14.39 23.43
N ILE A 42 -18.12 -15.63 23.84
CA ILE A 42 -16.74 -16.07 24.05
C ILE A 42 -15.96 -16.05 22.73
N LEU A 43 -16.49 -16.68 21.67
CA LEU A 43 -15.81 -16.72 20.38
C LEU A 43 -15.70 -15.34 19.75
N PHE A 44 -16.74 -14.50 19.85
CA PHE A 44 -16.67 -13.12 19.39
C PHE A 44 -15.58 -12.34 20.12
N ALA A 45 -15.51 -12.45 21.46
CA ALA A 45 -14.47 -11.80 22.25
C ALA A 45 -13.07 -12.30 21.89
N VAL A 46 -12.89 -13.61 21.71
CA VAL A 46 -11.61 -14.21 21.34
C VAL A 46 -11.15 -13.77 19.96
N VAL A 47 -12.03 -13.81 18.94
CA VAL A 47 -11.68 -13.39 17.57
C VAL A 47 -11.42 -11.89 17.53
N TYR A 48 -12.20 -11.10 18.28
CA TYR A 48 -11.96 -9.66 18.41
C TYR A 48 -10.63 -9.36 19.07
N ALA A 49 -10.29 -10.03 20.17
CA ALA A 49 -9.02 -9.89 20.86
C ALA A 49 -7.84 -10.31 19.98
N LEU A 50 -7.93 -11.46 19.32
CA LEU A 50 -6.92 -11.92 18.35
C LEU A 50 -6.75 -10.89 17.24
N ARG A 51 -7.83 -10.36 16.68
CA ARG A 51 -7.75 -9.36 15.63
C ARG A 51 -7.18 -8.04 16.12
N TRP A 52 -7.44 -7.65 17.36
CA TRP A 52 -6.83 -6.48 17.99
C TRP A 52 -5.32 -6.67 18.16
N VAL A 53 -4.88 -7.84 18.64
CA VAL A 53 -3.46 -8.20 18.76
C VAL A 53 -2.77 -8.27 17.39
N LEU A 54 -3.37 -8.94 16.40
CA LEU A 54 -2.85 -9.00 15.03
C LEU A 54 -2.87 -7.62 14.36
N GLY A 55 -3.87 -6.80 14.64
CA GLY A 55 -4.00 -5.45 14.09
C GLY A 55 -2.98 -4.47 14.68
N THR A 56 -2.67 -4.59 15.96
CA THR A 56 -1.60 -3.80 16.60
C THR A 56 -0.21 -4.25 16.11
N LEU A 57 0.01 -5.56 15.98
CA LEU A 57 1.28 -6.11 15.48
C LEU A 57 1.50 -5.87 13.98
N ALA A 58 0.47 -6.05 13.15
CA ALA A 58 0.52 -5.77 11.72
C ALA A 58 0.45 -4.28 11.41
N GLY A 59 -0.28 -3.48 12.22
CA GLY A 59 -0.29 -2.02 12.14
C GLY A 59 1.10 -1.43 12.33
N LEU A 60 1.92 -2.02 13.21
CA LEU A 60 3.33 -1.67 13.36
C LEU A 60 4.16 -1.98 12.10
N LYS A 61 3.86 -3.09 11.42
CA LYS A 61 4.55 -3.55 10.19
C LYS A 61 4.08 -2.80 8.92
N ASN A 62 2.85 -2.32 8.89
CA ASN A 62 2.25 -1.56 7.80
C ASN A 62 2.63 -0.07 7.80
N VAL A 63 3.30 0.44 8.84
CA VAL A 63 4.02 1.73 8.74
C VAL A 63 5.25 1.58 7.82
N ALA A 64 5.77 0.36 7.65
CA ALA A 64 6.92 0.06 6.80
C ALA A 64 6.56 -0.47 5.39
N ALA A 65 5.27 -0.69 5.09
CA ALA A 65 4.82 -1.14 3.77
C ALA A 65 3.52 -0.42 3.39
N PRO A 66 3.44 0.28 2.24
CA PRO A 66 2.23 0.98 1.86
C PRO A 66 1.13 -0.05 1.56
N ASN A 67 0.11 -0.09 2.42
CA ASN A 67 -1.10 -0.88 2.22
C ASN A 67 -1.92 -0.29 1.05
N GLU A 68 -1.95 -0.98 -0.08
CA GLU A 68 -2.81 -0.75 -1.24
C GLU A 68 -4.30 -1.06 -0.97
N SER A 69 -4.92 -0.50 0.08
CA SER A 69 -6.33 -0.81 0.38
C SER A 69 -7.15 0.35 0.94
N ALA A 70 -6.69 1.58 0.74
CA ALA A 70 -7.44 2.79 1.15
C ALA A 70 -7.92 3.66 -0.02
N ASP A 71 -7.60 3.33 -1.28
CA ASP A 71 -8.00 4.11 -2.46
C ASP A 71 -8.62 3.23 -3.55
N ALA A 72 -9.68 2.49 -3.22
CA ALA A 72 -10.50 1.83 -4.25
C ALA A 72 -11.37 2.82 -5.04
N SER A 73 -11.26 4.13 -4.78
CA SER A 73 -12.04 5.18 -5.47
C SER A 73 -11.16 6.24 -6.15
N ALA A 74 -9.87 6.35 -5.82
CA ALA A 74 -8.95 7.24 -6.52
C ALA A 74 -8.23 6.47 -7.63
N GLY A 75 -8.71 6.62 -8.87
CA GLY A 75 -8.08 6.03 -10.06
C GLY A 75 -8.93 5.05 -10.88
N GLN A 76 -10.18 4.76 -10.47
CA GLN A 76 -11.09 3.89 -11.24
C GLN A 76 -11.96 4.63 -12.26
N ALA A 77 -11.96 5.97 -12.24
CA ALA A 77 -12.64 6.79 -13.24
C ALA A 77 -11.62 7.29 -14.26
N VAL A 78 -11.26 6.45 -15.23
CA VAL A 78 -10.65 6.93 -16.47
C VAL A 78 -11.79 7.54 -17.27
N ASN A 79 -11.81 8.86 -17.39
CA ASN A 79 -12.74 9.53 -18.28
C ASN A 79 -12.30 9.22 -19.72
N GLU A 80 -12.94 8.23 -20.38
CA GLU A 80 -12.68 7.86 -21.77
C GLU A 80 -13.22 8.89 -22.78
N THR A 81 -13.81 9.99 -22.32
CA THR A 81 -14.14 11.11 -23.18
C THR A 81 -12.89 11.96 -23.37
N THR A 82 -12.21 11.74 -24.50
CA THR A 82 -11.30 12.73 -25.07
C THR A 82 -12.12 14.00 -25.32
N PRO A 83 -11.78 15.15 -24.70
CA PRO A 83 -12.39 16.42 -25.07
C PRO A 83 -12.24 16.65 -26.58
N ASP A 84 -13.25 17.22 -27.24
CA ASP A 84 -13.25 17.43 -28.69
C ASP A 84 -12.28 18.57 -29.05
N ASP A 85 -10.98 18.29 -28.98
CA ASP A 85 -9.88 19.25 -29.12
C ASP A 85 -9.59 19.62 -30.59
N GLN A 86 -10.54 19.38 -31.51
CA GLN A 86 -10.36 19.66 -32.94
C GLN A 86 -10.06 21.14 -33.23
N GLU A 87 -10.65 22.06 -32.48
CA GLU A 87 -10.35 23.49 -32.61
C GLU A 87 -8.94 23.83 -32.13
N MET A 88 -8.51 23.28 -30.99
CA MET A 88 -7.17 23.49 -30.45
C MET A 88 -6.09 22.91 -31.39
N LEU A 89 -6.34 21.72 -31.96
CA LEU A 89 -5.47 21.10 -32.95
C LEU A 89 -5.35 21.94 -34.23
N ASN A 90 -6.47 22.46 -34.74
CA ASN A 90 -6.45 23.33 -35.92
C ASN A 90 -5.70 24.64 -35.65
N GLN A 91 -5.81 25.19 -34.44
CA GLN A 91 -5.08 26.39 -34.04
C GLN A 91 -3.57 26.14 -33.93
N MET A 92 -3.16 25.04 -33.29
CA MET A 92 -1.75 24.64 -33.23
C MET A 92 -1.14 24.39 -34.62
N LEU A 93 -1.88 23.73 -35.51
CA LEU A 93 -1.42 23.46 -36.86
C LEU A 93 -1.24 24.77 -37.65
N LYS A 94 -2.13 25.74 -37.42
CA LYS A 94 -2.06 27.06 -38.06
C LYS A 94 -0.91 27.91 -37.51
N ASP A 95 -0.65 27.82 -36.21
CA ASP A 95 0.50 28.48 -35.57
C ASP A 95 1.82 27.87 -36.08
N GLN A 96 1.90 26.55 -36.25
CA GLN A 96 3.09 25.87 -36.80
C GLN A 96 3.30 26.15 -38.29
N LEU A 97 2.22 26.34 -39.06
CA LEU A 97 2.31 26.74 -40.48
C LEU A 97 2.65 28.23 -40.65
N SER A 98 2.31 29.06 -39.66
CA SER A 98 2.56 30.51 -39.66
C SER A 98 3.92 30.87 -39.07
N ALA A 99 4.43 30.08 -38.13
CA ALA A 99 5.79 30.16 -37.62
C ALA A 99 6.72 29.46 -38.62
N GLY A 100 7.19 30.23 -39.61
CA GLY A 100 8.19 29.78 -40.57
C GLY A 100 9.31 28.97 -39.91
N SER A 101 9.63 27.86 -40.55
CA SER A 101 10.58 26.83 -40.15
C SER A 101 12.03 27.34 -40.02
N ASP A 102 12.34 28.11 -38.98
CA ASP A 102 13.70 28.62 -38.73
C ASP A 102 14.39 28.02 -37.48
N ASP A 103 13.69 27.21 -36.67
CA ASP A 103 14.33 26.53 -35.54
C ASP A 103 14.92 25.17 -35.95
N SER A 104 16.05 25.26 -36.67
CA SER A 104 16.92 24.10 -36.91
C SER A 104 17.56 23.64 -35.60
N PHE A 105 17.32 22.39 -35.23
CA PHE A 105 17.83 21.76 -34.01
C PHE A 105 19.37 21.84 -33.92
N ILE A 106 19.90 22.57 -32.92
CA ILE A 106 21.33 22.62 -32.61
C ILE A 106 21.60 21.63 -31.46
N PRO A 107 22.21 20.45 -31.71
CA PRO A 107 22.49 19.49 -30.66
C PRO A 107 23.53 20.04 -29.68
N LEU A 108 23.22 19.98 -28.38
CA LEU A 108 24.08 20.43 -27.29
C LEU A 108 25.36 19.58 -27.24
N GLN A 109 26.52 20.21 -27.38
CA GLN A 109 27.82 19.54 -27.26
C GLN A 109 28.20 19.40 -25.77
N PRO A 110 28.23 18.19 -25.19
CA PRO A 110 28.58 18.03 -23.79
C PRO A 110 30.08 18.24 -23.56
N LYS A 111 30.43 19.07 -22.57
CA LYS A 111 31.81 19.31 -22.15
C LYS A 111 32.38 18.06 -21.46
N LYS A 112 33.46 17.51 -22.00
CA LYS A 112 34.12 16.29 -21.50
C LYS A 112 34.61 16.48 -20.06
N LEU A 113 34.02 15.73 -19.13
CA LEU A 113 34.48 15.66 -17.75
C LEU A 113 35.75 14.82 -17.70
N VAL A 114 36.89 15.47 -17.49
CA VAL A 114 38.14 14.81 -17.12
C VAL A 114 38.00 14.39 -15.67
N SER A 115 38.00 13.09 -15.39
CA SER A 115 38.05 12.59 -14.02
C SER A 115 39.34 13.09 -13.38
N VAL A 116 39.20 13.73 -12.23
CA VAL A 116 40.31 14.20 -11.40
C VAL A 116 41.23 13.01 -11.14
N SER A 117 42.51 13.17 -11.47
CA SER A 117 43.55 12.17 -11.29
C SER A 117 43.48 11.54 -9.90
N ASP A 118 43.23 10.23 -9.85
CA ASP A 118 43.33 9.41 -8.66
C ASP A 118 44.63 9.75 -7.92
N THR A 119 44.48 10.37 -6.75
CA THR A 119 45.58 10.58 -5.81
C THR A 119 46.26 9.24 -5.57
N ALA A 120 47.53 9.15 -5.97
CA ALA A 120 48.30 7.92 -5.99
C ALA A 120 48.13 7.11 -4.69
N PRO A 121 47.81 5.80 -4.77
CA PRO A 121 47.47 4.96 -3.62
C PRO A 121 48.56 4.91 -2.54
N GLU A 122 49.80 5.21 -2.91
CA GLU A 122 50.94 5.35 -2.01
C GLU A 122 50.75 6.46 -0.97
N LYS A 123 50.14 7.59 -1.34
CA LYS A 123 49.87 8.69 -0.40
C LYS A 123 48.74 8.35 0.57
N LEU A 124 47.75 7.56 0.13
CA LEU A 124 46.68 7.04 1.00
C LEU A 124 47.23 5.99 1.98
N ALA A 125 48.12 5.10 1.53
CA ALA A 125 48.79 4.14 2.39
C ALA A 125 49.67 4.83 3.45
N GLY A 126 50.38 5.90 3.07
CA GLY A 126 51.16 6.72 4.00
C GLY A 126 50.30 7.40 5.07
N ALA A 127 49.18 7.99 4.68
CA ALA A 127 48.24 8.63 5.60
C ALA A 127 47.62 7.63 6.60
N LEU A 128 47.24 6.44 6.13
CA LEU A 128 46.72 5.36 6.98
C LEU A 128 47.75 4.87 8.00
N ARG A 129 49.04 4.82 7.61
CA ARG A 129 50.11 4.44 8.53
C ARG A 129 50.32 5.48 9.62
N GLN A 130 50.35 6.76 9.27
CA GLN A 130 50.49 7.85 10.24
C GLN A 130 49.32 7.90 11.22
N MET A 131 48.08 7.66 10.76
CA MET A 131 46.90 7.62 11.63
C MET A 131 46.89 6.44 12.60
N LYS A 132 47.69 5.39 12.36
CA LYS A 132 47.81 4.22 13.25
C LYS A 132 48.94 4.36 14.28
N GLU A 133 49.91 5.23 14.01
CA GLU A 133 51.07 5.46 14.90
C GLU A 133 50.79 6.55 15.95
N GLU A 134 49.70 7.33 15.82
CA GLU A 134 49.08 8.14 16.91
C GLU A 134 48.07 7.32 17.73
#